data_AF-A0A3N4LZT6-F1
#
_entry.id   AF-A0A3N4LZT6-F1
#
_cell.length_a   1.000
_cell.length_b   1.000
_cell.length_c   1.000
_cell.angle_alpha   90.00
_cell.angle_beta   90.00
_cell.angle_gamma   90.00
#
_symmetry.space_group_name_H-M   'P 1'
#
loop_
_entity.id
_entity.type
_entity.pdbx_description
1 polymer ?
#
loop_
_entity_poly.entity_id
_entity_poly.type
_entity_poly.pdbx_seq_one_letter_code
_entity_poly.pdbx_strand_id
1 'polypeptide(L)'
;MNPLLNNPQHKLACRALYKAFLTHCRKLPTPTLQRDAARHITKQFQKDKRIQAVKSVQHTLLTAYQHENIMRKAATGDGSCVDAIRAHLDAITAFNKPNPPKPRPPPPPPKLTRLEKARRKRAKKEEKRLALEGSSPRKAEKGPRTWQPSRFLTPLLSSASGLPLLRRRGESTPQHVAMTIKNIIKLRQKRQDRQELLEDHLEYASGEDIWDVEIANYITVPIEEKQAGTWAGEIAKAIKYVADAMRRREEKSKALADKFWNIELKAKEKSAKIIQERRRVKRMRARHNRGRRKALARQIEDEDIQKREAVGR
;
A
#
# COMPACT_ATOMS: atom_id res chain seq x y z
N MET A 1 18.76 4.22 6.94
CA MET A 1 18.36 5.64 6.85
C MET A 1 19.60 6.46 6.55
N ASN A 2 19.59 7.34 5.55
CA ASN A 2 20.81 8.04 5.10
C ASN A 2 21.24 9.11 6.14
N PRO A 3 22.47 9.03 6.68
CA PRO A 3 22.92 9.88 7.79
C PRO A 3 23.06 11.37 7.44
N LEU A 4 23.11 11.73 6.15
CA LEU A 4 23.30 13.12 5.70
C LEU A 4 22.03 13.98 5.72
N LEU A 5 20.84 13.37 5.63
CA LEU A 5 19.57 14.13 5.57
C LEU A 5 19.02 14.53 6.93
N ASN A 6 19.42 13.80 7.98
CA ASN A 6 19.09 14.13 9.37
C ASN A 6 20.21 14.90 10.08
N ASN A 7 21.30 15.24 9.40
CA ASN A 7 22.33 16.08 9.97
C ASN A 7 21.80 17.53 10.15
N PRO A 8 21.75 18.07 11.39
CA PRO A 8 21.30 19.45 11.64
C PRO A 8 22.14 20.50 10.90
N GLN A 9 23.43 20.24 10.66
CA GLN A 9 24.33 21.13 9.92
C GLN A 9 23.91 21.28 8.45
N HIS A 10 23.48 20.18 7.81
CA HIS A 10 22.99 20.22 6.43
C HIS A 10 21.72 21.06 6.31
N LYS A 11 20.78 20.90 7.25
CA LYS A 11 19.55 21.72 7.31
C LYS A 11 19.87 23.21 7.51
N LEU A 12 20.84 23.53 8.36
CA LEU A 12 21.29 24.90 8.58
C LEU A 12 21.95 25.50 7.33
N ALA A 13 22.85 24.75 6.67
CA ALA A 13 23.51 25.16 5.43
C ALA A 13 22.50 25.43 4.29
N CYS A 14 21.52 24.54 4.09
CA CYS A 14 20.46 24.76 3.09
C CYS A 14 19.59 25.98 3.40
N ARG A 15 19.29 26.24 4.69
CA ARG A 15 18.57 27.45 5.10
C ARG A 15 19.38 28.72 4.87
N ALA A 16 20.68 28.70 5.16
CA ALA A 16 21.58 29.81 4.87
C ALA A 16 21.65 30.10 3.37
N LEU A 17 21.82 29.05 2.55
CA LEU A 17 21.84 29.17 1.09
C LEU A 17 20.53 29.72 0.53
N TYR A 18 19.40 29.22 1.02
CA TYR A 18 18.07 29.72 0.65
C TYR A 18 17.90 31.22 0.99
N LYS A 19 18.34 31.64 2.18
CA LYS A 19 18.32 33.06 2.56
C LYS A 19 19.22 33.90 1.65
N ALA A 20 20.43 33.43 1.34
CA ALA A 20 21.37 34.11 0.45
C ALA A 20 20.76 34.35 -0.94
N PHE A 21 20.11 33.34 -1.51
CA PHE A 21 19.39 33.49 -2.78
C PHE A 21 18.30 34.56 -2.72
N LEU A 22 17.47 34.56 -1.68
CA LEU A 22 16.41 35.56 -1.55
C LEU A 22 16.96 36.98 -1.35
N THR A 23 18.10 37.13 -0.66
CA THR A 23 18.77 38.43 -0.55
C THR A 23 19.30 38.93 -1.88
N HIS A 24 19.88 38.04 -2.71
CA HIS A 24 20.37 38.41 -4.05
C HIS A 24 19.22 38.73 -4.99
N CYS A 25 18.11 37.97 -4.93
CA CYS A 25 16.93 38.25 -5.75
C CYS A 25 16.36 39.65 -5.54
N ARG A 26 16.45 40.22 -4.33
CA ARG A 26 15.98 41.60 -4.05
C ARG A 26 16.88 42.68 -4.65
N LYS A 27 18.13 42.34 -4.97
CA LYS A 27 19.14 43.26 -5.52
C LYS A 27 19.22 43.23 -7.06
N LEU A 28 18.37 42.43 -7.73
CA LEU A 28 18.36 42.37 -9.19
C LEU A 28 17.78 43.66 -9.79
N PRO A 29 18.21 44.07 -11.00
CA PRO A 29 17.91 45.39 -11.54
C PRO A 29 16.45 45.61 -11.96
N THR A 30 15.69 44.55 -12.25
CA THR A 30 14.30 44.66 -12.75
C THR A 30 13.31 44.00 -11.79
N PRO A 31 12.22 44.67 -11.34
CA PRO A 31 11.29 44.12 -10.35
C PRO A 31 10.55 42.85 -10.83
N THR A 32 10.32 42.70 -12.13
CA THR A 32 9.76 41.47 -12.73
C THR A 32 10.71 40.29 -12.57
N LEU A 33 11.98 40.51 -12.91
CA LEU A 33 13.07 39.54 -12.75
C LEU A 33 13.25 39.11 -11.29
N GLN A 34 13.18 40.07 -10.35
CA GLN A 34 13.23 39.78 -8.91
C GLN A 34 12.12 38.79 -8.51
N ARG A 35 10.87 39.06 -8.94
CA ARG A 35 9.70 38.24 -8.60
C ARG A 35 9.79 36.84 -9.20
N ASP A 36 10.16 36.74 -10.48
CA ASP A 36 10.19 35.47 -11.19
C ASP A 36 11.36 34.59 -10.72
N ALA A 37 12.54 35.19 -10.46
CA ALA A 37 13.65 34.49 -9.84
C ALA A 37 13.30 33.95 -8.45
N ALA A 38 12.72 34.79 -7.58
CA ALA A 38 12.31 34.37 -6.23
C ALA A 38 11.26 33.25 -6.27
N ARG A 39 10.28 33.33 -7.18
CA ARG A 39 9.27 32.29 -7.40
C ARG A 39 9.89 30.99 -7.93
N HIS A 40 10.87 31.08 -8.81
CA HIS A 40 11.54 29.89 -9.34
C HIS A 40 12.37 29.19 -8.24
N ILE A 41 13.17 29.96 -7.49
CA ILE A 41 14.01 29.45 -6.40
C ILE A 41 13.17 28.78 -5.32
N THR A 42 12.09 29.43 -4.86
CA THR A 42 11.18 28.84 -3.86
C THR A 42 10.60 27.51 -4.31
N LYS A 43 10.14 27.41 -5.57
CA LYS A 43 9.63 26.15 -6.15
C LYS A 43 10.71 25.07 -6.23
N GLN A 44 11.92 25.43 -6.62
CA GLN A 44 13.01 24.47 -6.79
C GLN A 44 13.44 23.89 -5.42
N PHE A 45 13.60 24.72 -4.39
CA PHE A 45 13.88 24.24 -3.03
C PHE A 45 12.75 23.36 -2.46
N GLN A 46 11.48 23.65 -2.79
CA GLN A 46 10.36 22.78 -2.41
C GLN A 46 10.37 21.43 -3.13
N LYS A 47 10.74 21.42 -4.42
CA LYS A 47 10.88 20.20 -5.21
C LYS A 47 11.99 19.31 -4.66
N ASP A 48 13.13 19.91 -4.32
CA ASP A 48 14.33 19.20 -3.91
C ASP A 48 14.29 18.74 -2.43
N LYS A 49 13.32 19.19 -1.64
CA LYS A 49 13.06 18.72 -0.26
C LYS A 49 12.88 17.20 -0.14
N ARG A 50 12.44 16.54 -1.21
CA ARG A 50 12.15 15.09 -1.24
C ARG A 50 13.33 14.23 -1.69
N ILE A 51 14.44 14.84 -2.10
CA ILE A 51 15.61 14.09 -2.57
C ILE A 51 16.25 13.37 -1.38
N GLN A 52 16.35 12.04 -1.48
CA GLN A 52 16.94 11.22 -0.41
C GLN A 52 18.31 10.61 -0.77
N ALA A 53 18.73 10.68 -2.02
CA ALA A 53 19.97 10.08 -2.48
C ALA A 53 21.17 11.02 -2.25
N VAL A 54 22.22 10.54 -1.58
CA VAL A 54 23.40 11.33 -1.20
C VAL A 54 24.09 12.00 -2.40
N LYS A 55 24.35 11.24 -3.47
CA LYS A 55 24.97 11.77 -4.69
C LYS A 55 24.13 12.87 -5.35
N SER A 56 22.80 12.71 -5.32
CA SER A 56 21.88 13.72 -5.84
C SER A 56 21.92 14.98 -4.98
N VAL A 57 21.93 14.86 -3.65
CA VAL A 57 22.04 16.02 -2.75
C VAL A 57 23.37 16.77 -2.96
N GLN A 58 24.49 16.05 -3.07
CA GLN A 58 25.80 16.67 -3.33
C GLN A 58 25.83 17.42 -4.66
N HIS A 59 25.34 16.79 -5.73
CA HIS A 59 25.26 17.42 -7.05
C HIS A 59 24.36 18.65 -7.03
N THR A 60 23.15 18.55 -6.47
CA THR A 60 22.22 19.68 -6.34
C THR A 60 22.82 20.83 -5.54
N LEU A 61 23.52 20.54 -4.44
CA LEU A 61 24.20 21.57 -3.65
C LEU A 61 25.32 22.25 -4.43
N LEU A 62 26.17 21.48 -5.12
CA LEU A 62 27.27 22.02 -5.93
C LEU A 62 26.74 22.96 -7.01
N THR A 63 25.71 22.52 -7.75
CA THR A 63 25.03 23.35 -8.75
C THR A 63 24.40 24.59 -8.12
N ALA A 64 23.81 24.46 -6.93
CA ALA A 64 23.24 25.61 -6.22
C ALA A 64 24.31 26.64 -5.81
N TYR A 65 25.50 26.20 -5.37
CA TYR A 65 26.61 27.14 -5.10
C TYR A 65 27.10 27.85 -6.36
N GLN A 66 27.15 27.16 -7.49
CA GLN A 66 27.50 27.77 -8.78
C GLN A 66 26.48 28.84 -9.18
N HIS A 67 25.18 28.55 -9.03
CA HIS A 67 24.12 29.50 -9.31
C HIS A 67 24.09 30.67 -8.31
N GLU A 68 24.45 30.45 -7.05
CA GLU A 68 24.57 31.51 -6.06
C GLU A 68 25.67 32.50 -6.45
N ASN A 69 26.80 32.03 -6.97
CA ASN A 69 27.88 32.89 -7.44
C ASN A 69 27.42 33.77 -8.61
N ILE A 70 26.67 33.20 -9.57
CA ILE A 70 26.10 33.95 -10.71
C ILE A 70 25.08 34.99 -10.21
N MET A 71 24.21 34.62 -9.27
CA MET A 71 23.23 35.53 -8.66
C MET A 71 23.89 36.66 -7.86
N ARG A 72 24.98 36.36 -7.16
CA ARG A 72 25.75 37.35 -6.41
C ARG A 72 26.39 38.37 -7.36
N LYS A 73 27.00 37.91 -8.45
CA LYS A 73 27.56 38.74 -9.52
C LYS A 73 26.50 39.61 -10.21
N ALA A 74 25.34 39.03 -10.48
CA ALA A 74 24.20 39.77 -11.00
C ALA A 74 23.70 40.85 -10.02
N ALA A 75 23.73 40.56 -8.71
CA ALA A 75 23.35 41.50 -7.65
C ALA A 75 24.38 42.64 -7.46
N THR A 76 25.64 42.46 -7.88
CA THR A 76 26.67 43.51 -7.89
C THR A 76 26.67 44.35 -9.16
N GLY A 77 25.83 44.03 -10.15
CA GLY A 77 25.65 44.83 -11.36
C GLY A 77 26.25 44.24 -12.64
N ASP A 78 26.72 42.98 -12.63
CA ASP A 78 27.27 42.34 -13.83
C ASP A 78 26.16 42.03 -14.85
N GLY A 79 26.06 42.85 -15.91
CA GLY A 79 25.02 42.73 -16.95
C GLY A 79 24.98 41.35 -17.62
N SER A 80 26.13 40.74 -17.89
CA SER A 80 26.21 39.39 -18.48
C SER A 80 25.55 38.31 -17.61
N CYS A 81 25.70 38.42 -16.27
CA CYS A 81 25.06 37.49 -15.35
C CYS A 81 23.54 37.72 -15.26
N VAL A 82 23.10 38.97 -15.37
CA VAL A 82 21.67 39.33 -15.42
C VAL A 82 21.01 38.73 -16.67
N ASP A 83 21.67 38.82 -17.82
CA ASP A 83 21.15 38.27 -19.07
C ASP A 83 21.15 36.74 -19.07
N ALA A 84 22.15 36.11 -18.46
CA ALA A 84 22.16 34.66 -18.23
C ALA A 84 20.97 34.20 -17.37
N ILE A 85 20.62 34.95 -16.31
CA ILE A 85 19.46 34.65 -15.46
C ILE A 85 18.15 34.81 -16.25
N ARG A 86 18.03 35.88 -17.05
CA ARG A 86 16.85 36.10 -17.91
C ARG A 86 16.68 34.96 -18.91
N ALA A 87 17.72 34.61 -19.66
CA ALA A 87 17.70 33.52 -20.63
C ALA A 87 17.29 32.18 -19.98
N HIS A 88 17.79 31.90 -18.78
CA HIS A 88 17.41 30.69 -18.04
C HIS A 88 15.94 30.70 -17.61
N LEU A 89 15.42 31.82 -17.11
CA LEU A 89 14.01 31.95 -16.75
C LEU A 89 13.10 31.85 -17.98
N ASP A 90 13.50 32.44 -19.11
CA ASP A 90 12.76 32.37 -20.37
C ASP A 90 12.71 30.95 -20.94
N ALA A 91 13.82 30.20 -20.83
CA ALA A 91 13.81 28.78 -21.16
C ALA A 91 12.81 28.02 -20.29
N ILE A 92 12.79 28.26 -18.98
CA ILE A 92 11.85 27.60 -18.06
C ILE A 92 10.40 27.97 -18.37
N THR A 93 10.10 29.23 -18.68
CA THR A 93 8.74 29.65 -19.02
C THR A 93 8.30 29.08 -20.38
N ALA A 94 9.21 28.98 -21.36
CA ALA A 94 8.95 28.34 -22.65
C ALA A 94 8.65 26.84 -22.54
N PHE A 95 9.31 26.11 -21.64
CA PHE A 95 8.98 24.70 -21.35
C PHE A 95 7.65 24.55 -20.60
N ASN A 96 7.25 25.57 -19.83
CA ASN A 96 5.98 25.60 -19.11
C ASN A 96 4.91 26.39 -19.86
N LYS A 97 4.79 26.20 -21.19
CA LYS A 97 3.61 26.67 -21.92
C LYS A 97 2.37 26.20 -21.17
N PRO A 98 1.44 27.10 -20.82
CA PRO A 98 0.22 26.71 -20.14
C PRO A 98 -0.43 25.64 -21.01
N ASN A 99 -0.64 24.45 -20.44
CA ASN A 99 -1.59 23.50 -21.02
C ASN A 99 -2.85 24.29 -21.36
N PRO A 100 -3.46 24.10 -22.55
CA PRO A 100 -4.68 24.80 -22.91
C PRO A 100 -5.65 24.70 -21.73
N PRO A 101 -6.36 25.80 -21.40
CA PRO A 101 -7.22 25.85 -20.23
C PRO A 101 -8.07 24.60 -20.22
N LYS A 102 -7.93 23.78 -19.16
CA LYS A 102 -8.76 22.59 -19.01
C LYS A 102 -10.21 23.06 -19.19
N PRO A 103 -11.02 22.45 -20.08
CA PRO A 103 -12.39 22.86 -20.26
C PRO A 103 -13.05 22.91 -18.89
N ARG A 104 -13.80 23.99 -18.62
CA ARG A 104 -14.51 24.15 -17.34
C ARG A 104 -15.26 22.85 -17.07
N PRO A 105 -15.12 22.25 -15.87
CA PRO A 105 -15.93 21.10 -15.53
C PRO A 105 -17.39 21.49 -15.73
N PRO A 106 -18.23 20.64 -16.35
CA PRO A 106 -19.65 20.92 -16.47
C PRO A 106 -20.23 21.20 -15.08
N PRO A 107 -21.26 22.06 -14.98
CA PRO A 107 -21.92 22.33 -13.71
C PRO A 107 -22.25 21.00 -13.00
N PRO A 108 -22.09 20.93 -11.67
CA PRO A 108 -22.37 19.71 -10.94
C PRO A 108 -23.78 19.25 -11.28
N PRO A 109 -23.96 17.98 -11.70
CA PRO A 109 -25.29 17.50 -12.06
C PRO A 109 -26.24 17.69 -10.86
N PRO A 110 -27.52 18.03 -11.12
CA PRO A 110 -28.50 18.21 -10.06
C PRO A 110 -28.47 17.00 -9.10
N LYS A 111 -28.60 17.27 -7.80
CA LYS A 111 -28.54 16.23 -6.76
C LYS A 111 -29.67 15.24 -7.01
N LEU A 112 -29.33 14.12 -7.67
CA LEU A 112 -30.28 13.05 -7.98
C LEU A 112 -31.01 12.62 -6.71
N THR A 113 -32.33 12.48 -6.83
CA THR A 113 -33.18 11.93 -5.77
C THR A 113 -32.74 10.50 -5.44
N ARG A 114 -33.11 10.00 -4.25
CA ARG A 114 -32.71 8.65 -3.80
C ARG A 114 -33.17 7.56 -4.78
N LEU A 115 -34.33 7.76 -5.41
CA LEU A 115 -34.88 6.86 -6.44
C LEU A 115 -34.05 6.87 -7.73
N GLU A 116 -33.64 8.05 -8.21
CA GLU A 116 -32.79 8.17 -9.39
C GLU A 116 -31.39 7.60 -9.17
N LYS A 117 -30.81 7.78 -7.98
CA LYS A 117 -29.55 7.13 -7.61
C LYS A 117 -29.66 5.61 -7.64
N ALA A 118 -30.80 5.06 -7.21
CA ALA A 118 -31.06 3.62 -7.27
C ALA A 118 -31.24 3.11 -8.71
N ARG A 119 -32.02 3.83 -9.55
CA ARG A 119 -32.17 3.50 -10.98
C ARG A 119 -30.83 3.55 -11.71
N ARG A 120 -30.03 4.60 -11.50
CA ARG A 120 -28.70 4.75 -12.12
C ARG A 120 -27.73 3.66 -11.67
N LYS A 121 -27.78 3.22 -10.41
CA LYS A 121 -27.00 2.06 -9.93
C LYS A 121 -27.43 0.76 -10.60
N ARG A 122 -28.73 0.54 -10.81
CA ARG A 122 -29.26 -0.64 -11.51
C ARG A 122 -28.84 -0.63 -12.98
N ALA A 123 -29.05 0.48 -13.69
CA ALA A 123 -28.63 0.65 -15.08
C ALA A 123 -27.12 0.41 -15.27
N LYS A 124 -26.28 0.96 -14.38
CA LYS A 124 -24.82 0.75 -14.45
C LYS A 124 -24.39 -0.69 -14.13
N LYS A 125 -25.19 -1.43 -13.37
CA LYS A 125 -24.96 -2.86 -13.09
C LYS A 125 -25.37 -3.71 -14.29
N GLU A 126 -26.44 -3.33 -14.97
CA GLU A 126 -26.96 -3.97 -16.17
C GLU A 126 -26.07 -3.72 -17.39
N GLU A 127 -25.61 -2.47 -17.58
CA GLU A 127 -24.60 -2.09 -18.58
C GLU A 127 -23.30 -2.87 -18.39
N LYS A 128 -22.85 -3.06 -17.14
CA LYS A 128 -21.70 -3.93 -16.84
C LYS A 128 -21.96 -5.40 -17.15
N ARG A 129 -23.20 -5.87 -17.01
CA ARG A 129 -23.59 -7.24 -17.32
C ARG A 129 -23.56 -7.45 -18.84
N LEU A 130 -24.17 -6.52 -19.59
CA LEU A 130 -24.19 -6.50 -21.05
C LEU A 130 -22.81 -6.26 -21.67
N ALA A 131 -21.94 -5.46 -21.04
CA ALA A 131 -20.55 -5.30 -21.47
C ALA A 131 -19.69 -6.54 -21.22
N LEU A 132 -20.07 -7.37 -20.24
CA LEU A 132 -19.46 -8.68 -20.00
C LEU A 132 -19.96 -9.72 -21.03
N GLU A 133 -21.19 -9.58 -21.48
CA GLU A 133 -21.87 -10.45 -22.45
C GLU A 133 -21.48 -10.10 -23.91
N GLY A 134 -21.24 -8.83 -24.20
CA GLY A 134 -20.80 -8.30 -25.51
C GLY A 134 -19.28 -8.20 -25.70
N SER A 135 -18.48 -8.67 -24.73
CA SER A 135 -17.03 -8.79 -24.91
C SER A 135 -16.74 -9.95 -25.85
N SER A 136 -16.54 -9.63 -27.14
CA SER A 136 -16.00 -10.52 -28.17
C SER A 136 -14.86 -11.43 -27.63
N PRO A 137 -14.79 -12.71 -28.05
CA PRO A 137 -13.87 -13.72 -27.49
C PRO A 137 -12.37 -13.37 -27.54
N ARG A 138 -11.96 -12.34 -28.29
CA ARG A 138 -10.55 -12.03 -28.57
C ARG A 138 -9.76 -11.40 -27.41
N LYS A 139 -10.38 -11.03 -26.29
CA LYS A 139 -9.64 -10.66 -25.06
C LYS A 139 -9.48 -11.81 -24.05
N ALA A 140 -10.01 -13.00 -24.38
CA ALA A 140 -9.69 -14.25 -23.70
C ALA A 140 -8.40 -14.92 -24.24
N GLU A 141 -7.77 -14.34 -25.27
CA GLU A 141 -6.52 -14.82 -25.89
C GLU A 141 -5.24 -14.29 -25.24
N LYS A 142 -5.32 -13.63 -24.08
CA LYS A 142 -4.28 -13.91 -23.08
C LYS A 142 -4.61 -15.29 -22.56
N GLY A 143 -4.21 -16.31 -23.33
CA GLY A 143 -4.28 -17.71 -22.93
C GLY A 143 -3.86 -17.76 -21.47
N PRO A 144 -4.61 -18.47 -20.60
CA PRO A 144 -4.41 -18.42 -19.16
C PRO A 144 -2.93 -18.52 -18.93
N ARG A 145 -2.26 -17.44 -18.44
CA ARG A 145 -0.80 -17.41 -18.17
C ARG A 145 -0.49 -18.79 -17.68
N THR A 146 0.15 -19.61 -18.53
CA THR A 146 -0.01 -21.07 -18.48
C THR A 146 -0.20 -21.42 -17.03
N TRP A 147 -1.46 -21.69 -16.66
CA TRP A 147 -1.75 -22.13 -15.31
C TRP A 147 -1.17 -23.52 -15.36
N GLN A 148 0.16 -23.60 -15.31
CA GLN A 148 0.86 -24.74 -14.84
C GLN A 148 0.17 -24.92 -13.50
N PRO A 149 -0.61 -25.99 -13.32
CA PRO A 149 -1.05 -26.34 -11.99
C PRO A 149 0.26 -26.61 -11.27
N SER A 150 0.80 -25.55 -10.65
CA SER A 150 2.05 -25.61 -9.91
C SER A 150 1.68 -26.43 -8.70
N ARG A 151 1.89 -27.73 -8.86
CA ARG A 151 2.27 -28.67 -7.81
C ARG A 151 1.42 -28.55 -6.54
N PHE A 152 0.19 -29.06 -6.52
CA PHE A 152 -0.58 -29.40 -5.29
C PHE A 152 -0.17 -28.59 -4.06
N LEU A 153 -0.30 -27.27 -4.16
CA LEU A 153 0.15 -26.36 -3.12
C LEU A 153 -0.88 -26.46 -2.00
N THR A 154 -0.55 -27.28 -1.01
CA THR A 154 -1.27 -27.35 0.26
C THR A 154 -1.58 -25.92 0.70
N PRO A 155 -2.86 -25.59 0.98
CA PRO A 155 -3.20 -24.26 1.48
C PRO A 155 -2.40 -24.01 2.76
N LEU A 156 -1.74 -22.87 2.82
CA LEU A 156 -0.99 -22.42 3.98
C LEU A 156 -1.91 -21.58 4.85
N LEU A 157 -2.00 -21.91 6.14
CA LEU A 157 -2.61 -21.03 7.11
C LEU A 157 -1.71 -19.81 7.31
N SER A 158 -2.27 -18.64 7.06
CA SER A 158 -1.64 -17.34 7.27
C SER A 158 -2.55 -16.51 8.16
N SER A 159 -1.97 -15.74 9.09
CA SER A 159 -2.73 -14.80 9.90
C SER A 159 -2.56 -13.38 9.34
N ALA A 160 -3.67 -12.72 9.05
CA ALA A 160 -3.68 -11.29 8.77
C ALA A 160 -4.31 -10.58 9.98
N SER A 161 -3.50 -9.91 10.80
CA SER A 161 -3.97 -9.05 11.90
C SER A 161 -4.95 -9.76 12.88
N GLY A 162 -4.72 -11.05 13.17
CA GLY A 162 -5.57 -11.85 14.05
C GLY A 162 -6.76 -12.53 13.35
N LEU A 163 -6.82 -12.48 12.02
CA LEU A 163 -7.74 -13.29 11.22
C LEU A 163 -6.99 -14.43 10.54
N PRO A 164 -7.39 -15.69 10.81
CA PRO A 164 -6.84 -16.83 10.11
C PRO A 164 -7.36 -16.86 8.66
N LEU A 165 -6.46 -17.13 7.71
CA LEU A 165 -6.75 -17.19 6.29
C LEU A 165 -6.01 -18.36 5.66
N LEU A 166 -6.72 -19.17 4.89
CA LEU A 166 -6.11 -20.20 4.05
C LEU A 166 -5.73 -19.60 2.70
N ARG A 167 -4.44 -19.65 2.35
CA ARG A 167 -3.93 -19.15 1.07
C ARG A 167 -3.18 -20.24 0.34
N ARG A 168 -3.47 -20.43 -0.95
CA ARG A 168 -2.59 -21.22 -1.82
C ARG A 168 -1.41 -20.36 -2.25
N ARG A 169 -0.21 -20.94 -2.29
CA ARG A 169 0.97 -20.17 -2.73
C ARG A 169 0.78 -19.74 -4.18
N GLY A 170 1.11 -18.49 -4.47
CA GLY A 170 0.96 -17.91 -5.81
C GLY A 170 -0.46 -17.42 -6.14
N GLU A 171 -1.45 -17.63 -5.26
CA GLU A 171 -2.80 -17.12 -5.44
C GLU A 171 -2.99 -15.79 -4.69
N SER A 172 -3.52 -14.78 -5.38
CA SER A 172 -3.95 -13.54 -4.77
C SER A 172 -5.22 -13.78 -3.96
N THR A 173 -5.39 -13.05 -2.86
CA THR A 173 -6.65 -13.15 -2.10
C THR A 173 -7.79 -12.60 -2.96
N PRO A 174 -8.94 -13.30 -3.04
CA PRO A 174 -10.11 -12.78 -3.75
C PRO A 174 -10.50 -11.42 -3.19
N GLN A 175 -10.92 -10.50 -4.06
CA GLN A 175 -11.17 -9.10 -3.67
C GLN A 175 -12.24 -8.97 -2.58
N HIS A 176 -13.27 -9.82 -2.58
CA HIS A 176 -14.30 -9.82 -1.55
C HIS A 176 -13.73 -10.20 -0.17
N VAL A 177 -12.86 -11.21 -0.10
CA VAL A 177 -12.17 -11.60 1.15
C VAL A 177 -11.27 -10.47 1.63
N ALA A 178 -10.50 -9.87 0.72
CA ALA A 178 -9.63 -8.73 1.04
C ALA A 178 -10.41 -7.53 1.60
N MET A 179 -11.60 -7.23 1.04
CA MET A 179 -12.49 -6.19 1.57
C MET A 179 -13.01 -6.52 2.96
N THR A 180 -13.44 -7.76 3.19
CA THR A 180 -13.89 -8.22 4.51
C THR A 180 -12.78 -8.10 5.54
N ILE A 181 -11.56 -8.55 5.23
CA ILE A 181 -10.39 -8.41 6.10
C ILE A 181 -10.17 -6.93 6.46
N LYS A 182 -10.16 -6.04 5.46
CA LYS A 182 -9.99 -4.60 5.70
C LYS A 182 -11.07 -4.03 6.61
N ASN A 183 -12.33 -4.42 6.42
CA ASN A 183 -13.43 -3.97 7.27
C ASN A 183 -13.29 -4.47 8.71
N ILE A 184 -12.85 -5.71 8.89
CA ILE A 184 -12.59 -6.26 10.22
C ILE A 184 -11.44 -5.52 10.92
N ILE A 185 -10.34 -5.26 10.21
CA ILE A 185 -9.22 -4.47 10.73
C ILE A 185 -9.68 -3.09 11.16
N LYS A 186 -10.43 -2.39 10.30
CA LYS A 186 -11.00 -1.06 10.62
C LYS A 186 -11.90 -1.10 11.85
N LEU A 187 -12.75 -2.14 11.98
CA LEU A 187 -13.61 -2.29 13.14
C LEU A 187 -12.83 -2.60 14.42
N ARG A 188 -11.70 -3.32 14.33
CA ARG A 188 -10.82 -3.55 15.48
C ARG A 188 -10.16 -2.24 15.90
N GLN A 189 -9.58 -1.51 14.95
CA GLN A 189 -8.96 -0.21 15.22
C GLN A 189 -9.95 0.74 15.90
N LYS A 190 -11.16 0.90 15.34
CA LYS A 190 -12.22 1.73 15.95
C LYS A 190 -12.58 1.35 17.39
N ARG A 191 -12.44 0.08 17.78
CA ARG A 191 -12.71 -0.36 19.15
C ARG A 191 -11.54 -0.01 20.07
N GLN A 192 -10.32 -0.16 19.57
CA GLN A 192 -9.11 0.24 20.29
C GLN A 192 -9.09 1.75 20.51
N ASP A 193 -9.34 2.54 19.45
CA ASP A 193 -9.44 4.01 19.54
C ASP A 193 -10.55 4.42 20.54
N ARG A 194 -11.68 3.70 20.54
CA ARG A 194 -12.77 3.95 21.51
C ARG A 194 -12.38 3.59 22.93
N GLN A 195 -11.59 2.55 23.12
CA GLN A 195 -11.12 2.17 24.45
C GLN A 195 -10.17 3.24 24.99
N GLU A 196 -9.19 3.67 24.20
CA GLU A 196 -8.25 4.75 24.56
C GLU A 196 -9.01 6.04 24.91
N LEU A 197 -9.98 6.43 24.08
CA LEU A 197 -10.82 7.60 24.38
C LEU A 197 -11.62 7.46 25.69
N LEU A 198 -12.12 6.25 26.00
CA LEU A 198 -12.84 6.01 27.26
C LEU A 198 -11.89 6.01 28.46
N GLU A 199 -10.64 5.58 28.28
CA GLU A 199 -9.60 5.66 29.32
C GLU A 199 -9.29 7.12 29.63
N ASP A 200 -9.14 7.98 28.62
CA ASP A 200 -9.00 9.43 28.82
C ASP A 200 -10.22 10.03 29.56
N HIS A 201 -11.43 9.64 29.14
CA HIS A 201 -12.66 10.10 29.80
C HIS A 201 -12.81 9.60 31.25
N LEU A 202 -12.21 8.46 31.59
CA LEU A 202 -12.23 7.95 32.94
C LEU A 202 -11.48 8.88 33.90
N GLU A 203 -10.38 9.48 33.46
CA GLU A 203 -9.62 10.45 34.26
C GLU A 203 -10.48 11.69 34.55
N TYR A 204 -11.13 12.24 33.52
CA TYR A 204 -12.05 13.38 33.70
C TYR A 204 -13.21 13.05 34.62
N ALA A 205 -13.87 11.92 34.42
CA ALA A 205 -15.00 11.50 35.24
C ALA A 205 -14.61 11.26 36.71
N SER A 206 -13.38 10.80 36.96
CA SER A 206 -12.87 10.67 38.33
C SER A 206 -12.70 12.02 39.01
N GLY A 207 -12.33 13.06 38.26
CA GLY A 207 -12.28 14.44 38.75
C GLY A 207 -13.67 15.00 39.04
N GLU A 208 -14.64 14.76 38.17
CA GLU A 208 -16.05 15.15 38.38
C GLU A 208 -16.65 14.45 39.61
N ASP A 209 -16.37 13.15 39.81
CA ASP A 209 -16.81 12.42 41.00
C ASP A 209 -16.24 13.04 42.29
N ILE A 210 -14.98 13.50 42.29
CA ILE A 210 -14.38 14.20 43.45
C ILE A 210 -15.06 15.55 43.65
N TRP A 211 -15.30 16.29 42.58
CA TRP A 211 -15.95 17.60 42.62
C TRP A 211 -17.39 17.53 43.13
N ASP A 212 -18.16 16.52 42.69
CA ASP A 212 -19.52 16.26 43.19
C ASP A 212 -19.51 16.01 44.70
N VAL A 213 -18.52 15.27 45.22
CA VAL A 213 -18.33 15.04 46.66
C VAL A 213 -18.00 16.35 47.39
N GLU A 214 -17.12 17.18 46.84
CA GLU A 214 -16.78 18.48 47.44
C GLU A 214 -17.99 19.40 47.49
N ILE A 215 -18.73 19.55 46.39
CA ILE A 215 -19.94 20.37 46.33
C ILE A 215 -21.01 19.88 47.31
N ALA A 216 -21.20 18.57 47.40
CA ALA A 216 -22.13 17.97 48.33
C ALA A 216 -21.79 18.29 49.80
N ASN A 217 -20.51 18.51 50.12
CA ASN A 217 -20.09 18.93 51.46
C ASN A 217 -20.33 20.44 51.71
N TYR A 218 -20.27 21.28 50.68
CA TYR A 218 -20.47 22.73 50.78
C TYR A 218 -21.93 23.15 50.80
N ILE A 219 -22.78 22.44 50.05
CA ILE A 219 -24.21 22.75 49.97
C ILE A 219 -24.93 21.69 50.80
N THR A 220 -25.59 22.09 51.90
CA THR A 220 -26.47 21.22 52.71
C THR A 220 -27.75 20.85 51.94
N VAL A 221 -27.61 20.31 50.73
CA VAL A 221 -28.69 19.66 50.00
C VAL A 221 -28.75 18.22 50.51
N PRO A 222 -29.91 17.76 51.02
CA PRO A 222 -30.07 16.36 51.36
C PRO A 222 -29.94 15.53 50.09
N ILE A 223 -28.84 14.77 50.01
CA ILE A 223 -28.53 13.88 48.89
C ILE A 223 -29.49 12.68 48.97
N GLU A 224 -30.72 12.85 48.48
CA GLU A 224 -31.61 11.72 48.17
C GLU A 224 -31.08 10.89 46.98
N GLU A 225 -30.06 11.38 46.27
CA GLU A 225 -29.47 10.77 45.07
C GLU A 225 -28.30 9.82 45.35
N LYS A 226 -28.23 9.14 46.51
CA LYS A 226 -27.24 8.05 46.72
C LYS A 226 -27.42 6.85 45.77
N GLN A 227 -28.43 6.87 44.90
CA GLN A 227 -28.64 5.89 43.84
C GLN A 227 -28.17 6.35 42.45
N ALA A 228 -27.75 7.62 42.29
CA ALA A 228 -27.10 8.06 41.06
C ALA A 228 -25.69 7.43 41.02
N GLY A 229 -25.42 6.60 40.01
CA GLY A 229 -24.11 5.98 39.84
C GLY A 229 -23.01 7.03 39.63
N THR A 230 -21.77 6.68 39.97
CA THR A 230 -20.62 7.55 39.74
C THR A 230 -20.34 7.72 38.24
N TRP A 231 -19.86 8.90 37.85
CA TRP A 231 -19.45 9.19 36.48
C TRP A 231 -18.38 8.21 36.01
N ALA A 232 -17.36 7.97 36.84
CA ALA A 232 -16.31 7.00 36.52
C ALA A 232 -16.85 5.57 36.43
N GLY A 233 -17.88 5.25 37.21
CA GLY A 233 -18.51 3.93 37.24
C GLY A 233 -19.15 3.56 35.89
N GLU A 234 -19.88 4.48 35.28
CA GLU A 234 -20.49 4.25 33.96
C GLU A 234 -19.45 4.14 32.85
N ILE A 235 -18.39 4.94 32.91
CA ILE A 235 -17.29 4.86 31.94
C ILE A 235 -16.53 3.55 32.08
N ALA A 236 -16.24 3.11 33.31
CA ALA A 236 -15.62 1.82 33.57
C ALA A 236 -16.46 0.64 33.03
N LYS A 237 -17.79 0.70 33.17
CA LYS A 237 -18.71 -0.28 32.55
C LYS A 237 -18.59 -0.25 31.02
N ALA A 238 -18.50 0.93 30.41
CA ALA A 238 -18.33 1.07 28.96
C ALA A 238 -16.98 0.50 28.46
N ILE A 239 -15.88 0.75 29.18
CA ILE A 239 -14.56 0.17 28.89
C ILE A 239 -14.65 -1.36 28.92
N LYS A 240 -15.22 -1.92 30.00
CA LYS A 240 -15.41 -3.36 30.15
C LYS A 240 -16.23 -3.97 29.01
N TYR A 241 -17.29 -3.30 28.58
CA TYR A 241 -18.11 -3.72 27.45
C TYR A 241 -17.30 -3.78 26.14
N VAL A 242 -16.46 -2.77 25.87
CA VAL A 242 -15.60 -2.76 24.67
C VAL A 242 -14.56 -3.87 24.74
N ALA A 243 -13.91 -4.06 25.90
CA ALA A 243 -12.94 -5.12 26.13
C ALA A 243 -13.56 -6.52 25.92
N ASP A 244 -14.75 -6.77 26.48
CA ASP A 244 -15.48 -8.02 26.27
C ASP A 244 -15.86 -8.25 24.81
N ALA A 245 -16.28 -7.20 24.09
CA ALA A 245 -16.59 -7.29 22.67
C ALA A 245 -15.34 -7.57 21.80
N MET A 246 -14.15 -7.15 22.24
CA MET A 246 -12.88 -7.52 21.61
C MET A 246 -12.51 -8.97 21.92
N ARG A 247 -12.55 -9.38 23.20
CA ARG A 247 -12.27 -10.75 23.65
C ARG A 247 -13.13 -11.80 22.95
N ARG A 248 -14.46 -11.60 22.91
CA ARG A 248 -15.39 -12.51 22.19
C ARG A 248 -15.06 -12.66 20.71
N ARG A 249 -14.48 -11.62 20.09
CA ARG A 249 -14.08 -11.68 18.68
C ARG A 249 -12.79 -12.46 18.51
N GLU A 250 -11.83 -12.29 19.41
CA GLU A 250 -10.58 -13.05 19.42
C GLU A 250 -10.82 -14.53 19.65
N GLU A 251 -11.73 -14.90 20.55
CA GLU A 251 -12.17 -16.28 20.76
C GLU A 251 -12.74 -16.90 19.48
N LYS A 252 -13.62 -16.17 18.78
CA LYS A 252 -14.15 -16.62 17.48
C LYS A 252 -13.05 -16.77 16.42
N SER A 253 -12.07 -15.87 16.40
CA SER A 253 -10.92 -15.97 15.50
C SER A 253 -10.03 -17.17 15.83
N LYS A 254 -9.78 -17.45 17.11
CA LYS A 254 -9.02 -18.63 17.56
C LYS A 254 -9.73 -19.92 17.14
N ALA A 255 -11.02 -20.05 17.43
CA ALA A 255 -11.80 -21.22 17.03
C ALA A 255 -11.83 -21.42 15.50
N LEU A 256 -11.83 -20.35 14.71
CA LEU A 256 -11.72 -20.44 13.26
C LEU A 256 -10.31 -20.87 12.82
N ALA A 257 -9.27 -20.40 13.51
CA ALA A 257 -7.89 -20.76 13.23
C ALA A 257 -7.66 -22.27 13.44
N ASP A 258 -8.20 -22.83 14.52
CA ASP A 258 -8.12 -24.27 14.82
C ASP A 258 -8.80 -25.10 13.72
N LYS A 259 -9.96 -24.66 13.23
CA LYS A 259 -10.63 -25.29 12.09
C LYS A 259 -9.78 -25.26 10.83
N PHE A 260 -9.14 -24.13 10.53
CA PHE A 260 -8.28 -24.00 9.36
C PHE A 260 -6.98 -24.78 9.49
N TRP A 261 -6.43 -24.89 10.70
CA TRP A 261 -5.28 -25.73 11.01
C TRP A 261 -5.58 -27.21 10.71
N ASN A 262 -6.73 -27.70 11.15
CA ASN A 262 -7.18 -29.07 10.85
C ASN A 262 -7.37 -29.32 9.34
N ILE A 263 -7.82 -28.32 8.60
CA ILE A 263 -7.93 -28.39 7.14
C ILE A 263 -6.54 -28.46 6.50
N GLU A 264 -5.59 -27.65 6.95
CA GLU A 264 -4.21 -27.67 6.46
C GLU A 264 -3.56 -29.04 6.71
N LEU A 265 -3.71 -29.62 7.91
CA LEU A 265 -3.20 -30.96 8.23
C LEU A 265 -3.77 -32.03 7.29
N LYS A 266 -5.10 -32.10 7.14
CA LYS A 266 -5.75 -33.04 6.21
C LYS A 266 -5.30 -32.83 4.76
N ALA A 267 -5.05 -31.58 4.36
CA ALA A 267 -4.54 -31.29 3.02
C ALA A 267 -3.09 -31.73 2.84
N LYS A 268 -2.22 -31.57 3.86
CA LYS A 268 -0.83 -32.06 3.86
C LYS A 268 -0.79 -33.58 3.69
N GLU A 269 -1.62 -34.31 4.44
CA GLU A 269 -1.71 -35.76 4.35
C GLU A 269 -2.13 -36.23 2.96
N LYS A 270 -3.20 -35.64 2.41
CA LYS A 270 -3.67 -35.96 1.04
C LYS A 270 -2.59 -35.66 0.00
N SER A 271 -1.90 -34.52 0.13
CA SER A 271 -0.79 -34.15 -0.76
C SER A 271 0.36 -35.15 -0.68
N ALA A 272 0.74 -35.59 0.53
CA ALA A 272 1.77 -36.61 0.72
C ALA A 272 1.43 -37.95 0.04
N LYS A 273 0.18 -38.43 0.20
CA LYS A 273 -0.32 -39.66 -0.46
C LYS A 273 -0.25 -39.55 -1.99
N ILE A 274 -0.68 -38.42 -2.56
CA ILE A 274 -0.62 -38.17 -4.00
C ILE A 274 0.85 -38.15 -4.49
N ILE A 275 1.75 -37.52 -3.74
CA ILE A 275 3.19 -37.48 -4.08
C ILE A 275 3.78 -38.90 -4.08
N GLN A 276 3.44 -39.72 -3.08
CA GLN A 276 3.90 -41.10 -2.99
C GLN A 276 3.42 -41.94 -4.17
N GLU A 277 2.13 -41.85 -4.52
CA GLU A 277 1.56 -42.59 -5.65
C GLU A 277 2.17 -42.14 -6.99
N ARG A 278 2.39 -40.84 -7.18
CA ARG A 278 3.11 -40.33 -8.36
C ARG A 278 4.53 -40.86 -8.46
N ARG A 279 5.26 -40.93 -7.34
CA ARG A 279 6.61 -41.52 -7.31
C ARG A 279 6.55 -43.00 -7.69
N ARG A 280 5.54 -43.74 -7.21
CA ARG A 280 5.30 -45.14 -7.58
C ARG A 280 5.03 -45.29 -9.08
N VAL A 281 4.08 -44.54 -9.64
CA VAL A 281 3.77 -44.55 -11.08
C VAL A 281 4.98 -44.16 -11.92
N LYS A 282 5.76 -43.15 -11.51
CA LYS A 282 6.98 -42.74 -12.22
C LYS A 282 8.03 -43.87 -12.20
N ARG A 283 8.20 -44.57 -11.08
CA ARG A 283 9.08 -45.75 -10.98
C ARG A 283 8.60 -46.89 -11.89
N MET A 284 7.29 -47.18 -11.91
CA MET A 284 6.70 -48.20 -12.79
C MET A 284 6.89 -47.87 -14.26
N ARG A 285 6.59 -46.63 -14.68
CA ARG A 285 6.84 -46.15 -16.05
C ARG A 285 8.31 -46.21 -16.43
N ALA A 286 9.22 -45.82 -15.52
CA ALA A 286 10.65 -45.90 -15.75
C ALA A 286 11.12 -47.36 -15.93
N ARG A 287 10.61 -48.30 -15.13
CA ARG A 287 10.88 -49.74 -15.27
C ARG A 287 10.36 -50.27 -16.62
N HIS A 288 9.11 -49.96 -16.96
CA HIS A 288 8.51 -50.37 -18.23
C HIS A 288 9.29 -49.81 -19.44
N ASN A 289 9.64 -48.52 -19.42
CA ASN A 289 10.43 -47.91 -20.48
C ASN A 289 11.84 -48.49 -20.56
N ARG A 290 12.48 -48.84 -19.43
CA ARG A 290 13.77 -49.54 -19.43
C ARG A 290 13.65 -50.94 -20.05
N GLY A 291 12.56 -51.66 -19.75
CA GLY A 291 12.23 -52.95 -20.37
C GLY A 291 12.08 -52.83 -21.90
N ARG A 292 11.25 -51.88 -22.36
CA ARG A 292 11.08 -51.60 -23.81
C ARG A 292 12.39 -51.23 -24.49
N ARG A 293 13.22 -50.38 -23.89
CA ARG A 293 14.53 -50.00 -24.45
C ARG A 293 15.48 -51.19 -24.56
N LYS A 294 15.50 -52.09 -23.57
CA LYS A 294 16.30 -53.32 -23.62
C LYS A 294 15.79 -54.30 -24.68
N ALA A 295 14.47 -54.46 -24.81
CA ALA A 295 13.89 -55.32 -25.84
C ALA A 295 14.19 -54.79 -27.25
N LEU A 296 14.07 -53.48 -27.47
CA LEU A 296 14.43 -52.84 -28.73
C LEU A 296 15.92 -53.00 -29.04
N ALA A 297 16.80 -52.85 -28.05
CA ALA A 297 18.24 -53.06 -28.23
C ALA A 297 18.56 -54.49 -28.67
N ARG A 298 17.91 -55.50 -28.07
CA ARG A 298 18.06 -56.91 -28.48
C ARG A 298 17.58 -57.15 -29.90
N GLN A 299 16.44 -56.58 -30.30
CA GLN A 299 15.95 -56.68 -31.68
C GLN A 299 16.93 -56.09 -32.69
N ILE A 300 17.55 -54.96 -32.38
CA ILE A 300 18.58 -54.35 -33.23
C ILE A 300 19.82 -55.24 -33.31
N GLU A 301 20.27 -55.79 -32.17
CA GLU A 301 21.40 -56.73 -32.12
C GLU A 301 21.12 -57.99 -32.97
N ASP A 302 19.92 -58.57 -32.86
CA ASP A 302 19.49 -59.74 -33.63
C ASP A 302 19.39 -59.42 -35.15
N GLU A 303 18.85 -58.25 -35.53
CA GLU A 303 18.81 -57.78 -36.92
C GLU A 303 20.22 -57.56 -37.50
N ASP A 304 21.15 -57.04 -36.71
CA ASP A 304 22.54 -56.81 -37.14
C ASP A 304 23.30 -58.14 -37.32
N ILE A 305 23.02 -59.14 -36.48
CA ILE A 305 23.55 -60.50 -36.64
C ILE A 305 23.03 -61.13 -37.95
N GLN A 306 21.72 -61.07 -38.19
CA GLN A 306 21.12 -61.59 -39.43
C GLN A 306 21.68 -60.92 -40.70
N LYS A 307 21.90 -59.59 -40.66
CA LYS A 307 22.52 -58.87 -41.79
C LYS A 307 23.96 -59.30 -42.02
N ARG A 308 24.74 -59.56 -40.97
CA ARG A 308 26.12 -60.06 -41.11
C ARG A 308 26.17 -61.47 -41.69
N GLU A 309 25.25 -62.34 -41.30
CA GLU A 309 25.12 -63.69 -41.85
C GLU A 309 24.67 -63.69 -43.32
N ALA A 310 23.84 -62.72 -43.73
CA ALA A 310 23.38 -62.57 -45.11
C ALA A 310 24.44 -62.02 -46.08
N VAL A 311 25.43 -61.25 -45.60
CA VAL A 311 26.55 -60.71 -46.40
C VAL A 311 27.72 -61.71 -46.51
N GLY A 312 27.75 -62.73 -45.65
CA GLY A 312 28.76 -63.80 -45.66
C GLY A 312 28.42 -65.02 -46.51
N ARG A 313 27.31 -65.01 -47.25
CA ARG A 313 26.93 -66.02 -48.26
C ARG A 313 26.96 -65.41 -49.65
#